data_AF-A0A9D8RRM9-F1
#
_entry.id   AF-A0A9D8RRM9-F1
#
_cell.length_a   1.000
_cell.length_b   1.000
_cell.length_c   1.000
_cell.angle_alpha   90.00
_cell.angle_beta   90.00
_cell.angle_gamma   90.00
#
_symmetry.space_group_name_H-M   'P 1'
#
loop_
_entity.id
_entity.type
_entity.pdbx_description
1 polymer ?
#
loop_
_entity_poly.entity_id
_entity_poly.type
_entity_poly.pdbx_seq_one_letter_code
_entity_poly.pdbx_strand_id
1 'polypeptide(L)' 'MRCNKCNAEMNNAKLTGNTLYPLILTNKKKGMLEPEKRCYVLCYVCPECGYIEIYAEKPKELKID' A
#
# COMPACT_ATOMS: atom_id res chain seq x y z
N MET A 1 -9.01 -12.33 -3.45
CA MET A 1 -8.17 -12.19 -4.67
C MET A 1 -7.32 -13.45 -4.83
N ARG A 2 -6.72 -13.71 -5.99
CA ARG A 2 -5.87 -14.90 -6.19
C ARG A 2 -4.42 -14.52 -6.45
N CYS A 3 -3.48 -15.29 -5.90
CA CYS A 3 -2.05 -15.10 -6.08
C CYS A 3 -1.64 -15.31 -7.54
N ASN A 4 -0.93 -14.33 -8.12
CA ASN A 4 -0.45 -14.43 -9.49
C ASN A 4 0.68 -15.46 -9.71
N LYS A 5 1.25 -16.04 -8.64
CA LYS A 5 2.32 -17.04 -8.70
C LYS A 5 1.81 -18.48 -8.61
N CYS A 6 0.88 -18.77 -7.70
CA CYS A 6 0.38 -20.14 -7.45
C CYS A 6 -1.14 -20.28 -7.50
N ASN A 7 -1.88 -19.21 -7.82
CA ASN A 7 -3.34 -19.18 -7.93
C ASN A 7 -4.13 -19.49 -6.64
N ALA A 8 -3.45 -19.63 -5.50
CA ALA A 8 -4.10 -19.75 -4.19
C ALA A 8 -4.86 -18.46 -3.82
N GLU A 9 -5.89 -18.58 -2.99
CA GLU A 9 -6.58 -17.43 -2.40
C GLU A 9 -5.63 -16.66 -1.46
N MET A 10 -5.67 -15.33 -1.54
CA MET A 10 -4.80 -14.48 -0.71
C MET A 10 -5.57 -13.85 0.45
N ASN A 11 -4.87 -13.71 1.57
CA ASN A 11 -5.38 -13.07 2.78
C ASN A 11 -5.11 -11.57 2.75
N ASN A 12 -6.05 -10.77 3.28
CA ASN A 12 -5.76 -9.38 3.61
C ASN A 12 -4.82 -9.33 4.82
N ALA A 13 -3.80 -8.48 4.75
CA ALA A 13 -2.83 -8.29 5.82
C ALA A 13 -2.64 -6.81 6.11
N LYS A 14 -2.30 -6.48 7.37
CA LYS A 14 -1.91 -5.13 7.77
C LYS A 14 -0.40 -4.98 7.66
N LEU A 15 0.04 -3.99 6.90
CA LEU A 15 1.46 -3.63 6.81
C LEU A 15 1.77 -2.46 7.76
N THR A 16 2.61 -2.70 8.76
CA THR A 16 2.93 -1.72 9.82
C THR A 16 4.42 -1.42 9.84
N GLY A 17 4.80 -0.14 9.94
CA GLY A 17 6.21 0.29 10.00
C GLY A 17 6.81 0.18 11.39
N ASN A 18 6.04 0.57 12.41
CA ASN A 18 6.30 0.22 13.80
C ASN A 18 5.03 -0.46 14.38
N THR A 19 5.11 -1.00 15.59
CA THR A 19 4.01 -1.77 16.22
C THR A 19 2.70 -0.97 16.36
N LEU A 20 2.73 0.36 16.19
CA LEU A 20 1.61 1.27 16.42
C LEU A 20 1.07 1.91 15.14
N TYR A 21 1.89 2.15 14.11
CA TYR A 21 1.53 2.95 12.95
C TYR A 21 1.58 2.17 11.63
N PRO A 22 0.53 2.30 10.79
CA PRO A 22 0.54 1.74 9.44
C PRO A 22 1.60 2.44 8.57
N LEU A 23 2.11 1.74 7.56
CA LEU A 23 2.86 2.41 6.49
C LEU A 23 1.91 3.28 5.65
N ILE A 24 2.36 4.50 5.34
CA ILE A 24 1.60 5.48 4.55
C ILE A 24 2.45 5.85 3.34
N LEU A 25 1.87 5.81 2.15
CA LEU A 25 2.49 6.36 0.95
C LEU A 25 2.37 7.88 0.98
N THR A 26 3.45 8.59 0.70
CA THR A 26 3.42 10.05 0.63
C THR A 26 3.97 10.57 -0.69
N ASN A 27 3.45 11.70 -1.14
CA ASN A 27 3.96 12.41 -2.31
C ASN A 27 3.86 13.92 -2.08
N LYS A 28 4.87 14.68 -2.51
CA LYS A 28 4.90 16.13 -2.35
C LYS A 28 5.60 16.80 -3.53
N LYS A 29 5.02 17.89 -4.02
CA LYS A 29 5.65 18.74 -5.06
C LYS A 29 6.82 19.51 -4.44
N LYS A 30 8.01 19.39 -5.02
CA LYS A 30 9.20 20.11 -4.54
C LYS A 30 8.98 21.62 -4.63
N GLY A 31 9.29 22.35 -3.56
CA GLY A 31 9.31 23.82 -3.54
C GLY A 31 7.97 24.52 -3.31
N MET A 32 6.85 23.82 -3.15
CA MET A 32 5.55 24.42 -2.79
C MET A 32 5.23 24.23 -1.30
N LEU A 33 4.58 25.24 -0.71
CA LEU A 33 4.00 25.20 0.65
C LEU A 33 2.78 24.26 0.76
N GLU A 34 2.46 23.51 -0.29
CA GLU A 34 1.41 22.52 -0.31
C GLU A 34 1.64 21.42 0.75
N PRO A 35 0.56 20.96 1.42
CA PRO A 35 0.64 19.85 2.36
C PRO A 35 1.05 18.56 1.63
N GLU A 36 1.79 17.71 2.35
CA GLU A 36 2.13 16.37 1.88
C GLU A 36 0.86 15.57 1.59
N LYS A 37 0.76 15.01 0.38
CA LYS A 37 -0.30 14.09 0.03
C LYS A 37 -0.01 12.73 0.65
N ARG A 38 -1.04 12.05 1.13
CA ARG A 38 -0.92 10.78 1.85
C ARG A 38 -1.96 9.78 1.35
N CYS A 39 -1.63 8.50 1.36
CA CYS A 39 -2.53 7.42 1.00
C CYS A 39 -2.16 6.13 1.76
N TYR A 40 -3.16 5.41 2.26
CA TYR A 40 -2.94 4.12 2.92
C TYR A 40 -2.58 3.01 1.92
N VAL A 41 -1.95 1.98 2.48
CA VAL A 41 -1.52 0.79 1.76
C VAL A 41 -2.46 -0.38 2.06
N LEU A 42 -3.02 -0.97 1.02
CA LEU A 42 -3.67 -2.28 1.09
C LEU A 42 -2.60 -3.35 0.82
N CYS A 43 -2.56 -4.39 1.65
CA CYS A 43 -1.60 -5.46 1.54
C CYS A 43 -2.32 -6.81 1.55
N TYR A 44 -1.86 -7.71 0.68
CA TYR A 44 -2.35 -9.07 0.60
C TYR A 44 -1.19 -10.04 0.54
N VAL A 45 -1.31 -11.17 1.23
CA VAL A 45 -0.28 -12.19 1.31
C VAL A 45 -0.84 -13.54 0.88
N CYS A 46 -0.09 -14.25 0.04
CA CYS A 46 -0.36 -15.63 -0.30
C CYS A 46 0.14 -16.53 0.84
N PRO A 47 -0.75 -17.29 1.52
CA PRO A 47 -0.34 -18.17 2.61
C PRO A 47 0.51 -19.36 2.14
N GLU A 48 0.41 -19.74 0.86
CA GLU A 48 1.10 -20.93 0.32
C GLU A 48 2.53 -20.62 -0.14
N CYS A 49 2.74 -19.53 -0.88
CA CYS A 49 4.03 -19.22 -1.50
C CYS A 49 4.69 -17.94 -1.00
N GLY A 50 4.05 -17.21 -0.08
CA GLY A 50 4.60 -16.00 0.51
C GLY A 50 4.63 -14.77 -0.40
N TYR A 51 4.09 -14.85 -1.62
CA TYR A 51 3.96 -13.68 -2.48
C TYR A 51 3.11 -12.59 -1.81
N ILE A 52 3.61 -11.35 -1.81
CA ILE A 52 2.92 -10.19 -1.26
C ILE A 52 2.54 -9.25 -2.39
N GLU A 53 1.30 -8.77 -2.36
CA GLU A 53 0.79 -7.78 -3.30
C GLU A 53 0.31 -6.54 -2.57
N ILE A 54 0.72 -5.37 -3.07
CA ILE A 54 0.56 -4.09 -2.38
C ILE A 54 -0.10 -3.08 -3.32
N TYR A 55 -1.14 -2.40 -2.82
CA TYR A 55 -1.89 -1.40 -3.57
C TYR A 55 -2.02 -0.10 -2.76
N ALA A 56 -2.07 1.03 -3.46
CA ALA A 56 -2.56 2.28 -2.87
C ALA A 56 -4.08 2.21 -2.75
N GLU A 57 -4.65 2.52 -1.57
CA GLU A 57 -6.10 2.48 -1.35
C GLU A 57 -6.83 3.51 -2.22
N LYS A 58 -6.25 4.71 -2.35
CA LYS A 58 -6.79 5.84 -3.11
C LYS A 58 -5.68 6.52 -3.91
N PRO A 59 -5.20 5.91 -5.01
CA PRO A 59 -4.01 6.38 -5.73
C PRO A 59 -4.13 7.82 -6.25
N LYS A 60 -5.35 8.30 -6.53
CA LYS A 60 -5.62 9.67 -6.98
C LYS A 60 -5.23 10.72 -5.93
N GLU A 61 -5.22 10.38 -4.64
CA GLU A 61 -4.82 11.29 -3.57
C GLU A 61 -3.32 11.62 -3.63
N LEU A 62 -2.50 10.75 -4.24
CA LEU A 62 -1.06 10.97 -4.46
C LEU A 62 -0.74 11.73 -5.74
N LYS A 63 -1.75 12.07 -6.56
CA LYS A 63 -1.52 12.80 -7.81
C LYS A 63 -1.06 14.23 -7.49
N ILE A 64 -0.01 14.64 -8.18
CA ILE A 64 0.50 16.01 -8.17
C ILE A 64 0.29 16.55 -9.59
N ASP A 65 -0.31 17.73 -9.69
CA ASP A 65 -0.46 18.46 -10.96
C ASP A 65 0.80 19.25 -11.33
#